data_AF-A0A9E0MC84-F1
#
_entry.id   AF-A0A9E0MC84-F1
#
_cell.length_a   1.000
_cell.length_b   1.000
_cell.length_c   1.000
_cell.angle_alpha   90.00
_cell.angle_beta   90.00
_cell.angle_gamma   90.00
#
_symmetry.space_group_name_H-M   'P 1'
#
loop_
_entity.id
_entity.type
_entity.pdbx_description
1 polymer ?
#
loop_
_entity_poly.entity_id
_entity_poly.type
_entity_poly.pdbx_seq_one_letter_code
_entity_poly.pdbx_strand_id
1 'polypeptide(L)'
;MTAPERTHSHVDNFYSAPSGRRKGLSIAVDFQREQTSGTVNACSAMVPGSGFGETDMKHAQWLIGGLLGFVLGAPALAFNVFPYGADQASKWGENTIGTPGGVVTWSLMADGTGLDAAAPTYIHGTSDMGSLFAQIDTAYGAGTALTALQKAFGQWSAVANISFVQVTETGSVPFAAAYAGVGASVIGNIRIGAYNLDGFSGAVGFAPAPNGGTTLEGDVIFNLNVAYAIPPGNEGDPYFLYPNPSPTLSPDHDSYYHNDFQGLFTHELGHAIGLAHTNVASALMCGYVDGSFDGSACAYNGPAPSDGMAPINRIPDADDVAGAQYLYGAAAPVPEPESFAMLLAGLGVIAGVIRRRRARPEIR
;
A
#
# COMPACT_ATOMS: atom_id res chain seq x y z
N MET A 1 48.38 34.51 -33.51
CA MET A 1 46.97 34.11 -33.73
C MET A 1 46.95 32.63 -34.06
N THR A 2 46.13 31.89 -33.31
CA THR A 2 45.48 30.59 -33.64
C THR A 2 46.31 29.32 -33.94
N ALA A 3 46.25 28.43 -32.93
CA ALA A 3 46.05 26.96 -32.95
C ALA A 3 47.14 26.00 -33.47
N PRO A 4 47.38 24.90 -32.72
CA PRO A 4 47.72 23.60 -33.29
C PRO A 4 46.62 22.52 -33.06
N GLU A 5 46.61 21.62 -34.04
CA GLU A 5 45.95 20.32 -34.24
C GLU A 5 45.24 19.63 -33.06
N ARG A 6 43.97 19.25 -33.31
CA ARG A 6 43.26 18.17 -32.61
C ARG A 6 43.67 16.83 -33.19
N THR A 7 44.19 15.96 -32.35
CA THR A 7 44.26 14.52 -32.60
C THR A 7 42.87 13.91 -32.40
N HIS A 8 42.32 13.33 -33.48
CA HIS A 8 41.19 12.42 -33.42
C HIS A 8 41.71 11.00 -33.15
N SER A 9 41.40 10.45 -31.98
CA SER A 9 41.49 9.01 -31.74
C SER A 9 40.14 8.37 -32.05
N HIS A 10 40.10 7.65 -33.18
CA HIS A 10 39.12 6.60 -33.45
C HIS A 10 39.27 5.50 -32.38
N VAL A 11 38.15 5.10 -31.77
CA VAL A 11 37.97 3.74 -31.26
C VAL A 11 36.58 3.31 -31.71
N ASP A 12 36.55 2.56 -32.79
CA ASP A 12 35.43 1.69 -33.11
C ASP A 12 35.40 0.57 -32.07
N ASN A 13 34.24 0.33 -31.45
CA ASN A 13 33.90 -0.99 -30.95
C ASN A 13 32.38 -1.15 -30.82
N PHE A 14 31.84 -1.90 -31.78
CA PHE A 14 30.77 -2.89 -31.64
C PHE A 14 29.88 -2.81 -30.38
N TYR A 15 28.61 -2.47 -30.59
CA TYR A 15 27.52 -3.30 -30.08
C TYR A 15 26.40 -3.34 -31.11
N SER A 16 26.38 -4.44 -31.86
CA SER A 16 25.24 -4.86 -32.67
C SER A 16 24.03 -5.05 -31.77
N ALA A 17 22.89 -4.49 -32.20
CA ALA A 17 21.59 -4.84 -31.64
C ALA A 17 21.34 -6.36 -31.75
N PRO A 18 20.92 -7.05 -30.68
CA PRO A 18 20.33 -8.36 -30.84
C PRO A 18 18.83 -8.22 -31.09
N SER A 19 18.44 -8.49 -32.34
CA SER A 19 17.11 -8.97 -32.67
C SER A 19 16.89 -10.33 -32.00
N GLY A 20 15.99 -10.43 -31.01
CA GLY A 20 15.67 -11.71 -30.40
C GLY A 20 14.63 -11.61 -29.27
N ARG A 21 13.42 -12.13 -29.55
CA ARG A 21 12.33 -12.49 -28.61
C ARG A 21 12.13 -11.56 -27.40
N ARG A 22 11.14 -10.67 -27.53
CA ARG A 22 10.46 -10.05 -26.38
C ARG A 22 9.93 -11.16 -25.46
N LYS A 23 10.62 -11.42 -24.36
CA LYS A 23 10.03 -12.06 -23.18
C LYS A 23 9.26 -10.96 -22.46
N GLY A 24 7.97 -11.19 -22.20
CA GLY A 24 7.15 -10.28 -21.40
C GLY A 24 7.83 -10.06 -20.06
N LEU A 25 8.17 -8.79 -19.79
CA LEU A 25 8.71 -8.35 -18.51
C LEU A 25 7.48 -8.07 -17.65
N SER A 26 7.25 -8.91 -16.64
CA SER A 26 6.16 -8.69 -15.71
C SER A 26 6.54 -7.66 -14.65
N ILE A 27 5.54 -6.92 -14.20
CA ILE A 27 5.64 -5.81 -13.24
C ILE A 27 5.88 -6.33 -11.82
N ALA A 28 6.72 -5.55 -11.11
CA ALA A 28 6.97 -5.50 -9.66
C ALA A 28 7.52 -6.78 -8.97
N VAL A 29 8.63 -6.56 -8.25
CA VAL A 29 9.29 -7.44 -7.26
C VAL A 29 10.22 -8.53 -7.81
N ASP A 30 11.28 -8.13 -8.53
CA ASP A 30 12.49 -8.97 -8.60
C ASP A 30 13.41 -8.59 -7.42
N PHE A 31 13.07 -9.08 -6.22
CA PHE A 31 13.93 -9.00 -5.02
C PHE A 31 14.09 -10.38 -4.39
N GLN A 32 14.53 -11.36 -5.17
CA GLN A 32 14.64 -12.76 -4.74
C GLN A 32 16.08 -13.25 -4.52
N ARG A 33 17.09 -12.38 -4.32
CA ARG A 33 18.47 -12.92 -4.26
C ARG A 33 19.46 -12.44 -3.20
N GLU A 34 19.07 -11.70 -2.17
CA GLU A 34 20.03 -11.40 -1.09
C GLU A 34 19.39 -11.05 0.26
N GLN A 35 18.69 -11.99 0.89
CA GLN A 35 18.35 -11.88 2.33
C GLN A 35 18.55 -13.22 3.06
N THR A 36 19.80 -13.48 3.45
CA THR A 36 20.09 -14.40 4.56
C THR A 36 20.78 -13.62 5.67
N SER A 37 20.01 -12.95 6.54
CA SER A 37 20.32 -12.63 7.96
C SER A 37 19.60 -11.37 8.44
N GLY A 38 18.56 -11.50 9.27
CA GLY A 38 18.09 -10.42 10.16
C GLY A 38 16.57 -10.23 10.22
N THR A 39 16.03 -10.14 11.43
CA THR A 39 14.61 -10.14 11.83
C THR A 39 13.83 -8.84 11.54
N VAL A 40 13.64 -8.47 10.28
CA VAL A 40 12.72 -7.39 9.86
C VAL A 40 11.84 -7.89 8.71
N ASN A 41 10.51 -7.86 8.88
CA ASN A 41 9.59 -8.27 7.82
C ASN A 41 9.41 -7.10 6.82
N ALA A 42 10.45 -6.79 6.07
CA ALA A 42 10.27 -6.37 4.68
C ALA A 42 10.02 -7.65 3.88
N CYS A 43 8.98 -7.72 3.05
CA CYS A 43 8.43 -9.00 2.59
C CYS A 43 9.48 -9.92 1.91
N SER A 44 9.88 -10.97 2.64
CA SER A 44 10.44 -12.25 2.20
C SER A 44 9.73 -13.33 3.00
N ALA A 45 8.93 -14.18 2.35
CA ALA A 45 8.23 -15.29 3.00
C ALA A 45 8.94 -16.63 2.73
N MET A 46 9.38 -17.31 3.78
CA MET A 46 9.66 -18.75 3.73
C MET A 46 9.11 -19.40 5.01
N VAL A 47 8.25 -20.42 4.85
CA VAL A 47 7.89 -21.37 5.91
C VAL A 47 8.34 -22.76 5.45
N PRO A 48 9.03 -23.57 6.28
CA PRO A 48 9.53 -24.87 5.87
C PRO A 48 8.42 -25.93 5.82
N GLY A 49 8.31 -26.61 4.69
CA GLY A 49 7.46 -27.79 4.54
C GLY A 49 7.99 -28.96 5.37
N SER A 50 7.18 -29.47 6.30
CA SER A 50 7.35 -30.81 6.85
C SER A 50 6.45 -31.77 6.06
N GLY A 51 7.09 -32.73 5.41
CA GLY A 51 6.42 -33.76 4.64
C GLY A 51 5.71 -34.78 5.52
N PHE A 52 4.61 -35.32 5.00
CA PHE A 52 4.06 -36.60 5.45
C PHE A 52 3.68 -37.44 4.24
N GLY A 53 4.03 -38.72 4.36
CA GLY A 53 4.12 -39.68 3.27
C GLY A 53 2.78 -40.11 2.71
N GLU A 54 2.81 -40.30 1.40
CA GLU A 54 1.80 -40.94 0.59
C GLU A 54 1.77 -42.45 0.94
N THR A 55 0.64 -42.96 1.42
CA THR A 55 0.35 -44.40 1.41
C THR A 55 -1.04 -44.66 0.84
N ASP A 56 -1.03 -45.17 -0.38
CA ASP A 56 -1.82 -46.30 -0.91
C ASP A 56 -3.26 -46.48 -0.36
N MET A 57 -4.26 -46.24 -1.21
CA MET A 57 -5.53 -46.98 -1.09
C MET A 57 -6.20 -47.19 -2.45
N LYS A 58 -6.10 -48.44 -2.92
CA LYS A 58 -6.82 -48.98 -4.07
C LYS A 58 -8.25 -49.36 -3.67
N HIS A 59 -9.17 -49.17 -4.62
CA HIS A 59 -10.49 -49.80 -4.77
C HIS A 59 -11.57 -49.51 -3.72
N ALA A 60 -12.63 -48.79 -4.13
CA ALA A 60 -14.02 -49.27 -4.06
C ALA A 60 -14.96 -48.24 -4.72
N GLN A 61 -15.35 -48.52 -5.97
CA GLN A 61 -16.61 -47.99 -6.51
C GLN A 61 -17.76 -48.83 -5.94
N TRP A 62 -18.86 -48.20 -5.51
CA TRP A 62 -20.26 -48.49 -5.88
C TRP A 62 -21.25 -47.68 -5.01
N LEU A 63 -21.99 -46.80 -5.70
CA LEU A 63 -23.37 -46.31 -5.50
C LEU A 63 -23.97 -46.13 -4.09
N ILE A 64 -24.29 -44.87 -3.73
CA ILE A 64 -25.62 -44.37 -3.25
C ILE A 64 -25.62 -42.86 -3.61
N GLY A 65 -26.48 -42.34 -4.49
CA GLY A 65 -27.89 -42.03 -4.24
C GLY A 65 -28.01 -40.58 -3.76
N GLY A 66 -28.57 -39.72 -4.59
CA GLY A 66 -28.46 -38.26 -4.50
C GLY A 66 -28.93 -37.63 -3.18
N LEU A 67 -28.03 -36.82 -2.62
CA LEU A 67 -28.37 -35.65 -1.83
C LEU A 67 -27.61 -34.48 -2.45
N LEU A 68 -28.32 -33.49 -2.98
CA LEU A 68 -27.75 -32.16 -3.26
C LEU A 68 -27.33 -31.59 -1.90
N GLY A 69 -26.10 -31.88 -1.49
CA GLY A 69 -25.43 -31.11 -0.46
C GLY A 69 -25.09 -29.77 -1.07
N PHE A 70 -25.83 -28.73 -0.68
CA PHE A 70 -25.23 -27.39 -0.60
C PHE A 70 -24.08 -27.52 0.40
N VAL A 71 -22.90 -27.91 -0.10
CA VAL A 71 -21.66 -27.59 0.58
C VAL A 71 -21.61 -26.07 0.47
N LEU A 72 -22.03 -25.39 1.54
CA LEU A 72 -21.57 -24.04 1.83
C LEU A 72 -20.05 -24.18 1.94
N GLY A 73 -19.36 -24.08 0.80
CA GLY A 73 -17.93 -23.84 0.82
C GLY A 73 -17.76 -22.58 1.63
N ALA A 74 -17.07 -22.67 2.78
CA ALA A 74 -16.50 -21.48 3.37
C ALA A 74 -15.76 -20.75 2.23
N PRO A 75 -15.94 -19.43 2.07
CA PRO A 75 -15.12 -18.71 1.11
C PRO A 75 -13.67 -19.06 1.45
N ALA A 76 -12.95 -19.64 0.50
CA ALA A 76 -11.51 -19.71 0.61
C ALA A 76 -11.06 -18.25 0.76
N LEU A 77 -10.51 -17.90 1.93
CA LEU A 77 -10.03 -16.55 2.17
C LEU A 77 -8.93 -16.32 1.14
N ALA A 78 -9.15 -15.41 0.20
CA ALA A 78 -8.21 -15.16 -0.87
C ALA A 78 -7.24 -14.02 -0.56
N PHE A 79 -7.18 -13.54 0.70
CA PHE A 79 -6.28 -12.50 1.16
C PHE A 79 -5.19 -13.05 2.08
N ASN A 80 -4.07 -12.34 2.19
CA ASN A 80 -3.00 -12.65 3.13
C ASN A 80 -2.79 -11.49 4.13
N VAL A 81 -2.37 -11.85 5.34
CA VAL A 81 -2.01 -10.92 6.41
C VAL A 81 -0.67 -11.33 7.02
N PHE A 82 -0.17 -10.57 8.00
CA PHE A 82 1.02 -10.93 8.78
C PHE A 82 0.63 -11.54 10.14
N PRO A 83 0.34 -12.86 10.22
CA PRO A 83 -0.02 -13.49 11.48
C PRO A 83 1.22 -13.70 12.37
N TYR A 84 1.02 -13.59 13.68
CA TYR A 84 2.03 -13.98 14.66
C TYR A 84 1.45 -14.72 15.88
N GLY A 85 0.12 -14.94 15.89
CA GLY A 85 -0.60 -15.73 16.87
C GLY A 85 -1.80 -16.43 16.23
N ALA A 86 -2.55 -17.21 17.01
CA ALA A 86 -3.69 -17.98 16.50
C ALA A 86 -4.85 -17.08 16.01
N ASP A 87 -5.03 -15.94 16.67
CA ASP A 87 -6.07 -14.94 16.44
C ASP A 87 -5.47 -13.51 16.37
N GLN A 88 -4.17 -13.42 16.06
CA GLN A 88 -3.42 -12.17 16.08
C GLN A 88 -2.66 -11.94 14.77
N ALA A 89 -2.68 -10.69 14.32
CA ALA A 89 -1.92 -10.22 13.17
C ALA A 89 -1.28 -8.85 13.46
N SER A 90 -0.23 -8.51 12.72
CA SER A 90 0.35 -7.16 12.76
C SER A 90 -0.66 -6.17 12.17
N LYS A 91 -1.31 -5.40 13.03
CA LYS A 91 -2.37 -4.43 12.70
C LYS A 91 -2.38 -3.30 13.73
N TRP A 92 -3.03 -2.19 13.40
CA TRP A 92 -3.21 -1.10 14.36
C TRP A 92 -4.30 -1.40 15.40
N GLY A 93 -4.24 -0.71 16.53
CA GLY A 93 -5.12 -0.95 17.66
C GLY A 93 -4.73 -2.20 18.43
N GLU A 94 -5.73 -2.95 18.92
CA GLU A 94 -5.47 -4.26 19.50
C GLU A 94 -5.15 -5.26 18.38
N ASN A 95 -4.11 -6.09 18.55
CA ASN A 95 -3.70 -7.02 17.49
C ASN A 95 -4.64 -8.22 17.30
N THR A 96 -5.62 -8.39 18.18
CA THR A 96 -6.68 -9.39 18.02
C THR A 96 -7.47 -9.11 16.74
N ILE A 97 -7.58 -10.11 15.89
CA ILE A 97 -8.24 -10.02 14.58
C ILE A 97 -9.72 -9.65 14.76
N GLY A 98 -10.23 -8.79 13.89
CA GLY A 98 -11.60 -8.29 13.90
C GLY A 98 -11.87 -7.16 14.89
N THR A 99 -10.88 -6.75 15.69
CA THR A 99 -11.01 -5.57 16.57
C THR A 99 -10.75 -4.27 15.80
N PRO A 100 -11.39 -3.14 16.16
CA PRO A 100 -11.17 -1.87 15.47
C PRO A 100 -9.71 -1.42 15.49
N GLY A 101 -9.27 -0.73 14.43
CA GLY A 101 -7.94 -0.12 14.33
C GLY A 101 -7.86 1.22 15.06
N GLY A 102 -9.01 1.87 15.28
CA GLY A 102 -9.10 3.17 15.95
C GLY A 102 -8.62 4.33 15.07
N VAL A 103 -8.01 5.33 15.71
CA VAL A 103 -7.41 6.48 15.03
C VAL A 103 -5.91 6.24 14.92
N VAL A 104 -5.43 6.12 13.69
CA VAL A 104 -4.02 5.98 13.33
C VAL A 104 -3.53 7.33 12.83
N THR A 105 -2.47 7.86 13.43
CA THR A 105 -1.88 9.11 12.94
C THR A 105 -0.94 8.85 11.78
N TRP A 106 -0.85 9.78 10.85
CA TRP A 106 0.15 9.72 9.78
C TRP A 106 0.85 11.05 9.58
N SER A 107 2.04 11.02 9.02
CA SER A 107 2.87 12.21 8.84
C SER A 107 3.78 12.12 7.63
N LEU A 108 4.31 13.26 7.19
CA LEU A 108 5.31 13.33 6.14
C LEU A 108 6.68 13.51 6.77
N MET A 109 7.64 12.67 6.40
CA MET A 109 9.03 12.87 6.76
C MET A 109 9.55 14.14 6.09
N ALA A 110 10.13 15.05 6.88
CA ALA A 110 10.71 16.27 6.35
C ALA A 110 11.89 15.98 5.40
N ASP A 111 12.14 16.88 4.45
CA ASP A 111 13.31 16.80 3.59
C ASP A 111 14.60 16.80 4.43
N GLY A 112 15.55 15.95 4.05
CA GLY A 112 16.79 15.73 4.80
C GLY A 112 16.65 14.75 5.97
N THR A 113 15.49 14.14 6.21
CA THR A 113 15.35 13.08 7.22
C THR A 113 16.28 11.91 6.90
N GLY A 114 17.25 11.64 7.78
CA GLY A 114 18.24 10.57 7.60
C GLY A 114 17.73 9.17 7.91
N LEU A 115 18.62 8.20 7.79
CA LEU A 115 18.39 6.78 8.08
C LEU A 115 19.00 6.43 9.45
N ASP A 116 18.29 5.68 10.26
CA ASP A 116 18.89 5.01 11.42
C ASP A 116 19.80 3.86 10.94
N ALA A 117 20.74 3.43 11.79
CA ALA A 117 21.60 2.28 11.50
C ALA A 117 20.82 0.96 11.35
N ALA A 118 19.61 0.88 11.90
CA ALA A 118 18.69 -0.25 11.74
C ALA A 118 17.86 -0.21 10.45
N ALA A 119 17.96 0.86 9.64
CA ALA A 119 17.23 0.95 8.38
C ALA A 119 17.69 -0.16 7.40
N PRO A 120 16.79 -0.71 6.58
CA PRO A 120 17.15 -1.66 5.54
C PRO A 120 18.23 -1.11 4.60
N THR A 121 19.23 -1.94 4.28
CA THR A 121 20.43 -1.52 3.55
C THR A 121 20.21 -1.15 2.08
N TYR A 122 19.02 -1.44 1.54
CA TYR A 122 18.63 -1.08 0.17
C TYR A 122 18.07 0.34 0.06
N ILE A 123 17.97 1.07 1.18
CA ILE A 123 17.47 2.44 1.25
C ILE A 123 18.65 3.36 1.53
N HIS A 124 18.78 4.43 0.75
CA HIS A 124 19.96 5.29 0.73
C HIS A 124 19.62 6.77 0.87
N GLY A 125 20.58 7.53 1.41
CA GLY A 125 20.51 8.98 1.47
C GLY A 125 19.55 9.52 2.54
N THR A 126 18.82 10.57 2.17
CA THR A 126 17.85 11.26 3.04
C THR A 126 16.52 11.43 2.32
N SER A 127 15.43 11.60 3.08
CA SER A 127 14.11 11.87 2.50
C SER A 127 14.14 13.13 1.63
N ASP A 128 13.50 13.11 0.46
CA ASP A 128 13.28 14.26 -0.43
C ASP A 128 11.81 14.31 -0.89
N MET A 129 10.93 14.33 0.11
CA MET A 129 9.48 14.26 -0.09
C MET A 129 8.94 15.54 -0.74
N GLY A 130 9.53 16.69 -0.41
CA GLY A 130 9.20 17.99 -0.98
C GLY A 130 9.47 18.04 -2.49
N SER A 131 10.61 17.52 -2.95
CA SER A 131 10.90 17.47 -4.39
C SER A 131 10.00 16.49 -5.13
N LEU A 132 9.67 15.34 -4.54
CA LEU A 132 8.71 14.40 -5.12
C LEU A 132 7.33 15.05 -5.29
N PHE A 133 6.84 15.72 -4.23
CA PHE A 133 5.56 16.43 -4.29
C PHE A 133 5.59 17.55 -5.32
N ALA A 134 6.65 18.35 -5.36
CA ALA A 134 6.78 19.44 -6.33
C ALA A 134 6.76 18.93 -7.77
N GLN A 135 7.37 17.78 -8.07
CA GLN A 135 7.34 17.16 -9.39
C GLN A 135 5.92 16.76 -9.80
N ILE A 136 5.21 16.03 -8.93
CA ILE A 136 3.83 15.60 -9.18
C ILE A 136 2.89 16.81 -9.31
N ASP A 137 3.00 17.77 -8.39
CA ASP A 137 2.14 18.95 -8.37
C ASP A 137 2.38 19.87 -9.57
N THR A 138 3.61 19.96 -10.06
CA THR A 138 3.93 20.71 -11.29
C THR A 138 3.30 20.03 -12.51
N ALA A 139 3.35 18.71 -12.57
CA ALA A 139 2.85 17.93 -13.71
C ALA A 139 1.32 17.84 -13.74
N TYR A 140 0.67 17.69 -12.58
CA TYR A 140 -0.75 17.33 -12.47
C TYR A 140 -1.61 18.35 -11.74
N GLY A 141 -1.01 19.43 -11.21
CA GLY A 141 -1.70 20.52 -10.53
C GLY A 141 -1.36 20.59 -9.04
N ALA A 142 -1.24 21.81 -8.52
CA ALA A 142 -0.85 22.06 -7.13
C ALA A 142 -1.74 21.33 -6.11
N GLY A 143 -1.13 20.65 -5.14
CA GLY A 143 -1.80 19.89 -4.09
C GLY A 143 -2.29 18.51 -4.49
N THR A 144 -2.03 18.05 -5.72
CA THR A 144 -2.48 16.75 -6.20
C THR A 144 -1.78 15.60 -5.48
N ALA A 145 -0.48 15.73 -5.19
CA ALA A 145 0.28 14.70 -4.47
C ALA A 145 -0.32 14.44 -3.07
N LEU A 146 -0.53 15.49 -2.28
CA LEU A 146 -1.15 15.37 -0.96
C LEU A 146 -2.58 14.83 -1.05
N THR A 147 -3.36 15.29 -2.03
CA THR A 147 -4.73 14.81 -2.26
C THR A 147 -4.76 13.31 -2.58
N ALA A 148 -3.80 12.81 -3.36
CA ALA A 148 -3.68 11.39 -3.69
C ALA A 148 -3.44 10.55 -2.41
N LEU A 149 -2.54 10.98 -1.53
CA LEU A 149 -2.33 10.30 -0.24
C LEU A 149 -3.61 10.28 0.61
N GLN A 150 -4.27 11.43 0.73
CA GLN A 150 -5.52 11.55 1.51
C GLN A 150 -6.65 10.68 0.95
N LYS A 151 -6.75 10.54 -0.37
CA LYS A 151 -7.71 9.64 -1.02
C LYS A 151 -7.44 8.19 -0.63
N ALA A 152 -6.20 7.73 -0.66
CA ALA A 152 -5.84 6.35 -0.29
C ALA A 152 -6.22 6.02 1.16
N PHE A 153 -5.92 6.93 2.11
CA PHE A 153 -6.39 6.78 3.50
C PHE A 153 -7.91 6.71 3.61
N GLY A 154 -8.61 7.51 2.80
CA GLY A 154 -10.06 7.48 2.67
C GLY A 154 -10.59 6.14 2.15
N GLN A 155 -9.94 5.52 1.16
CA GLN A 155 -10.36 4.24 0.60
C GLN A 155 -10.33 3.12 1.65
N TRP A 156 -9.25 3.03 2.43
CA TRP A 156 -9.16 2.03 3.50
C TRP A 156 -10.15 2.31 4.65
N SER A 157 -10.31 3.58 5.04
CA SER A 157 -11.29 3.95 6.07
C SER A 157 -12.74 3.71 5.66
N ALA A 158 -13.02 3.71 4.34
CA ALA A 158 -14.36 3.47 3.83
C ALA A 158 -14.79 2.00 3.96
N VAL A 159 -13.84 1.06 4.02
CA VAL A 159 -14.14 -0.38 3.97
C VAL A 159 -13.89 -1.10 5.30
N ALA A 160 -13.04 -0.54 6.17
CA ALA A 160 -12.62 -1.14 7.43
C ALA A 160 -12.76 -0.17 8.62
N ASN A 161 -12.87 -0.69 9.85
CA ASN A 161 -13.00 0.11 11.06
C ASN A 161 -11.66 0.69 11.54
N ILE A 162 -11.09 1.56 10.72
CA ILE A 162 -9.84 2.27 10.94
C ILE A 162 -10.01 3.69 10.39
N SER A 163 -9.36 4.66 11.02
CA SER A 163 -9.42 6.06 10.59
C SER A 163 -8.04 6.70 10.68
N PHE A 164 -7.78 7.67 9.82
CA PHE A 164 -6.47 8.29 9.69
C PHE A 164 -6.51 9.79 9.94
N VAL A 165 -5.58 10.29 10.75
CA VAL A 165 -5.45 11.72 11.03
C VAL A 165 -4.02 12.17 10.76
N GLN A 166 -3.86 13.19 9.92
CA GLN A 166 -2.54 13.75 9.68
C GLN A 166 -2.05 14.51 10.90
N VAL A 167 -0.79 14.30 11.27
CA VAL A 167 -0.04 15.11 12.24
C VAL A 167 1.19 15.71 11.55
N THR A 168 1.63 16.86 12.04
CA THR A 168 2.87 17.48 11.59
C THR A 168 4.03 16.91 12.39
N GLU A 169 5.04 16.34 11.72
CA GLU A 169 6.23 15.87 12.43
C GLU A 169 6.96 17.03 13.09
N THR A 170 7.57 16.75 14.23
CA THR A 170 8.50 17.67 14.90
C THR A 170 9.79 16.95 15.24
N GLY A 171 10.87 17.70 15.41
CA GLY A 171 12.19 17.12 15.64
C GLY A 171 12.81 16.53 14.38
N SER A 172 13.82 15.69 14.56
CA SER A 172 14.56 15.04 13.47
C SER A 172 14.72 13.57 13.81
N VAL A 173 13.62 12.82 13.71
CA VAL A 173 13.60 11.38 13.95
C VAL A 173 13.99 10.66 12.66
N PRO A 174 15.14 9.97 12.61
CA PRO A 174 15.53 9.20 11.42
C PRO A 174 14.48 8.14 11.06
N PHE A 175 14.43 7.73 9.79
CA PHE A 175 13.66 6.56 9.39
C PHE A 175 14.21 5.30 10.07
N ALA A 176 13.31 4.41 10.49
CA ALA A 176 13.62 3.20 11.26
C ALA A 176 14.30 3.42 12.62
N ALA A 177 14.24 4.63 13.19
CA ALA A 177 14.77 4.92 14.51
C ALA A 177 14.09 4.06 15.60
N ALA A 178 14.86 3.66 16.62
CA ALA A 178 14.29 3.00 17.79
C ALA A 178 13.24 3.90 18.48
N TYR A 179 12.16 3.31 19.01
CA TYR A 179 11.10 4.08 19.67
C TYR A 179 11.59 4.98 20.81
N ALA A 180 12.60 4.52 21.57
CA ALA A 180 13.22 5.33 22.62
C ALA A 180 13.88 6.62 22.08
N GLY A 181 14.31 6.61 20.82
CA GLY A 181 14.93 7.76 20.14
C GLY A 181 13.94 8.82 19.65
N VAL A 182 12.63 8.53 19.65
CA VAL A 182 11.58 9.51 19.29
C VAL A 182 11.54 10.64 20.32
N GLY A 183 11.66 10.30 21.61
CA GLY A 183 11.67 11.27 22.71
C GLY A 183 10.41 12.13 22.75
N ALA A 184 10.58 13.45 22.73
CA ALA A 184 9.48 14.43 22.75
C ALA A 184 8.97 14.82 21.34
N SER A 185 9.54 14.21 20.29
CA SER A 185 9.15 14.46 18.91
C SER A 185 7.73 13.96 18.65
N VAL A 186 7.00 14.65 17.78
CA VAL A 186 5.71 14.19 17.25
C VAL A 186 5.99 13.53 15.91
N ILE A 187 5.56 12.28 15.75
CA ILE A 187 5.57 11.55 14.48
C ILE A 187 4.23 10.82 14.32
N GLY A 188 3.86 10.51 13.08
CA GLY A 188 2.75 9.61 12.79
C GLY A 188 3.03 8.19 13.23
N ASN A 189 1.98 7.40 13.40
CA ASN A 189 2.10 5.94 13.40
C ASN A 189 2.58 5.43 12.04
N ILE A 190 2.10 6.06 10.96
CA ILE A 190 2.53 5.82 9.58
C ILE A 190 3.28 7.07 9.12
N ARG A 191 4.57 6.98 8.87
CA ARG A 191 5.35 8.07 8.30
C ARG A 191 5.61 7.81 6.83
N ILE A 192 5.53 8.87 6.02
CA ILE A 192 5.66 8.78 4.58
C ILE A 192 6.91 9.54 4.15
N GLY A 193 7.85 8.85 3.53
CA GLY A 193 9.11 9.43 3.05
C GLY A 193 9.39 9.10 1.59
N ALA A 194 10.42 9.71 1.02
CA ALA A 194 10.88 9.43 -0.33
C ALA A 194 12.41 9.35 -0.36
N TYR A 195 12.97 8.19 -0.67
CA TYR A 195 14.41 7.91 -0.58
C TYR A 195 14.92 7.27 -1.87
N ASN A 196 16.24 7.20 -2.05
CA ASN A 196 16.82 6.40 -3.13
C ASN A 196 16.77 4.92 -2.72
N LEU A 197 16.07 4.08 -3.48
CA LEU A 197 16.01 2.64 -3.25
C LEU A 197 16.78 1.90 -4.33
N ASP A 198 17.43 0.79 -3.95
CA ASP A 198 17.98 -0.15 -4.91
C ASP A 198 16.86 -0.83 -5.73
N GLY A 199 17.15 -1.13 -7.00
CA GLY A 199 16.20 -1.79 -7.89
C GLY A 199 15.11 -0.86 -8.43
N PHE A 200 14.01 -1.47 -8.88
CA PHE A 200 12.93 -0.78 -9.61
C PHE A 200 11.60 -0.71 -8.82
N SER A 201 11.59 -1.07 -7.54
CA SER A 201 10.37 -0.96 -6.71
C SER A 201 9.91 0.49 -6.67
N GLY A 202 8.61 0.72 -6.88
CA GLY A 202 8.04 2.06 -6.87
C GLY A 202 7.98 2.65 -5.46
N ALA A 203 7.57 1.83 -4.49
CA ALA A 203 7.55 2.20 -3.09
C ALA A 203 7.65 0.92 -2.23
N VAL A 204 7.69 1.08 -0.91
CA VAL A 204 7.64 -0.01 0.06
C VAL A 204 6.82 0.43 1.27
N GLY A 205 5.79 -0.34 1.61
CA GLY A 205 5.04 -0.25 2.86
C GLY A 205 5.49 -1.30 3.87
N PHE A 206 5.65 -0.90 5.13
CA PHE A 206 6.08 -1.78 6.21
C PHE A 206 4.91 -2.14 7.11
N ALA A 207 4.82 -3.41 7.52
CA ALA A 207 3.73 -3.88 8.38
C ALA A 207 3.69 -3.15 9.75
N PRO A 208 2.50 -3.02 10.37
CA PRO A 208 2.35 -2.46 11.71
C PRO A 208 3.08 -3.24 12.78
N ALA A 209 3.09 -2.68 14.00
CA ALA A 209 3.55 -3.39 15.18
C ALA A 209 2.73 -4.68 15.42
N PRO A 210 3.37 -5.76 15.92
CA PRO A 210 4.81 -5.92 16.13
C PRO A 210 5.53 -6.24 14.80
N ASN A 211 6.56 -5.45 14.47
CA ASN A 211 7.39 -5.62 13.28
C ASN A 211 8.79 -4.97 13.48
N GLY A 212 9.54 -5.47 14.45
CA GLY A 212 10.95 -5.10 14.65
C GLY A 212 11.23 -4.05 15.74
N GLY A 213 10.20 -3.45 16.34
CA GLY A 213 10.34 -2.59 17.53
C GLY A 213 10.97 -1.22 17.25
N THR A 214 10.85 -0.73 16.02
CA THR A 214 11.33 0.60 15.60
C THR A 214 10.20 1.39 14.95
N THR A 215 10.45 2.67 14.69
CA THR A 215 9.51 3.55 13.98
C THR A 215 9.27 3.17 12.52
N LEU A 216 9.97 2.16 11.98
CA LEU A 216 9.70 1.61 10.64
C LEU A 216 8.33 0.95 10.55
N GLU A 217 7.77 0.48 11.67
CA GLU A 217 6.49 -0.21 11.72
C GLU A 217 5.37 0.69 11.20
N GLY A 218 4.81 0.36 10.02
CA GLY A 218 3.78 1.16 9.37
C GLY A 218 4.28 2.23 8.39
N ASP A 219 5.58 2.48 8.28
CA ASP A 219 6.09 3.51 7.37
C ASP A 219 5.85 3.13 5.91
N VAL A 220 5.76 4.15 5.04
CA VAL A 220 5.68 3.99 3.59
C VAL A 220 6.75 4.85 2.94
N ILE A 221 7.59 4.25 2.10
CA ILE A 221 8.72 4.94 1.46
C ILE A 221 8.62 4.85 -0.07
N PHE A 222 8.60 6.00 -0.73
CA PHE A 222 8.68 6.12 -2.19
C PHE A 222 10.13 6.04 -2.68
N ASN A 223 10.32 5.46 -3.87
CA ASN A 223 11.61 5.42 -4.56
C ASN A 223 11.83 6.67 -5.43
N LEU A 224 12.90 7.41 -5.17
CA LEU A 224 13.29 8.59 -5.96
C LEU A 224 13.92 8.24 -7.31
N ASN A 225 14.27 6.97 -7.55
CA ASN A 225 14.87 6.50 -8.80
C ASN A 225 13.86 6.09 -9.87
N VAL A 226 12.55 6.26 -9.64
CA VAL A 226 11.49 5.92 -10.59
C VAL A 226 10.57 7.12 -10.86
N ALA A 227 9.72 6.99 -11.87
CA ALA A 227 8.77 8.02 -12.24
C ALA A 227 7.37 7.73 -11.68
N TYR A 228 6.60 8.80 -11.47
CA TYR A 228 5.24 8.75 -10.94
C TYR A 228 4.29 9.53 -11.84
N ALA A 229 3.03 9.09 -11.87
CA ALA A 229 1.98 9.76 -12.58
C ALA A 229 0.70 9.86 -11.75
N ILE A 230 -0.17 10.78 -12.15
CA ILE A 230 -1.58 10.77 -11.78
C ILE A 230 -2.37 10.54 -13.06
N PRO A 231 -2.52 9.28 -13.51
CA PRO A 231 -3.33 8.97 -14.67
C PRO A 231 -4.73 9.58 -14.57
N PRO A 232 -5.20 10.29 -15.61
CA PRO A 232 -6.59 10.71 -15.69
C PRO A 232 -7.46 9.50 -16.02
N GLY A 233 -8.59 9.36 -15.35
CA GLY A 233 -9.50 8.24 -15.58
C GLY A 233 -10.14 7.74 -14.30
N ASN A 234 -11.08 6.82 -14.48
CA ASN A 234 -11.75 6.08 -13.41
C ASN A 234 -10.98 4.80 -13.10
N GLU A 235 -11.40 4.14 -12.02
CA GLU A 235 -10.92 2.80 -11.69
C GLU A 235 -11.08 1.84 -12.87
N GLY A 236 -10.02 1.08 -13.16
CA GLY A 236 -9.97 0.13 -14.27
C GLY A 236 -9.71 0.74 -15.65
N ASP A 237 -9.76 2.07 -15.82
CA ASP A 237 -9.40 2.70 -17.09
C ASP A 237 -7.90 2.47 -17.39
N PRO A 238 -7.53 2.13 -18.63
CA PRO A 238 -6.13 1.91 -18.97
C PRO A 238 -5.38 3.24 -19.06
N TYR A 239 -4.13 3.24 -18.59
CA TYR A 239 -3.22 4.37 -18.74
C TYR A 239 -1.86 3.92 -19.29
N PHE A 240 -1.17 4.83 -19.98
CA PHE A 240 0.15 4.55 -20.55
C PHE A 240 1.23 4.52 -19.47
N LEU A 241 2.01 3.45 -19.44
CA LEU A 241 3.14 3.27 -18.53
C LEU A 241 4.36 4.09 -18.94
N TYR A 242 4.49 4.36 -20.25
CA TYR A 242 5.63 5.04 -20.85
C TYR A 242 5.17 6.27 -21.67
N PRO A 243 4.58 7.31 -21.03
CA PRO A 243 4.26 8.56 -21.69
C PRO A 243 5.50 9.23 -22.26
N ASN A 244 5.38 9.75 -23.49
CA ASN A 244 6.39 10.54 -24.16
C ASN A 244 5.75 11.86 -24.66
N PRO A 245 6.20 13.04 -24.19
CA PRO A 245 7.28 13.22 -23.20
C PRO A 245 6.85 12.79 -21.78
N SER A 246 7.81 12.49 -20.90
CA SER A 246 7.57 12.26 -19.48
C SER A 246 7.00 13.54 -18.86
N PRO A 247 5.89 13.43 -18.11
CA PRO A 247 5.28 14.58 -17.46
C PRO A 247 6.03 15.05 -16.20
N THR A 248 6.82 14.17 -15.55
CA THR A 248 7.44 14.44 -14.24
C THR A 248 8.97 14.51 -14.28
N LEU A 249 9.62 13.96 -15.31
CA LEU A 249 11.08 13.90 -15.39
C LEU A 249 11.61 14.46 -16.73
N SER A 250 12.93 14.65 -16.82
CA SER A 250 13.59 15.13 -18.04
C SER A 250 13.41 14.14 -19.21
N PRO A 251 13.63 14.56 -20.47
CA PRO A 251 13.51 13.68 -21.65
C PRO A 251 14.34 12.40 -21.60
N ASP A 252 15.42 12.37 -20.82
CA ASP A 252 16.24 11.17 -20.60
C ASP A 252 15.47 10.05 -19.88
N HIS A 253 14.32 10.40 -19.29
CA HIS A 253 13.43 9.51 -18.52
C HIS A 253 12.09 9.25 -19.23
N ASP A 254 11.94 9.65 -20.50
CA ASP A 254 10.72 9.37 -21.31
C ASP A 254 10.47 7.86 -21.50
N SER A 255 11.49 7.03 -21.25
CA SER A 255 11.41 5.57 -21.29
C SER A 255 11.11 4.91 -19.93
N TYR A 256 10.92 5.72 -18.87
CA TYR A 256 10.68 5.19 -17.54
C TYR A 256 9.23 4.78 -17.37
N TYR A 257 9.04 3.72 -16.59
CA TYR A 257 7.73 3.30 -16.12
C TYR A 257 7.19 4.36 -15.14
N HIS A 258 6.00 4.88 -15.41
CA HIS A 258 5.30 5.81 -14.52
C HIS A 258 4.29 5.06 -13.66
N ASN A 259 4.61 4.96 -12.37
CA ASN A 259 3.72 4.37 -11.37
C ASN A 259 2.52 5.29 -11.14
N ASP A 260 1.30 4.76 -11.11
CA ASP A 260 0.15 5.54 -10.61
C ASP A 260 0.37 5.83 -9.12
N PHE A 261 0.70 7.08 -8.80
CA PHE A 261 1.14 7.49 -7.46
C PHE A 261 0.06 7.20 -6.41
N GLN A 262 -1.21 7.46 -6.72
CA GLN A 262 -2.31 7.15 -5.80
C GLN A 262 -2.48 5.64 -5.63
N GLY A 263 -2.49 4.88 -6.73
CA GLY A 263 -2.69 3.44 -6.69
C GLY A 263 -1.59 2.73 -5.92
N LEU A 264 -0.33 3.04 -6.26
CA LEU A 264 0.85 2.53 -5.57
C LEU A 264 0.81 2.88 -4.07
N PHE A 265 0.51 4.12 -3.70
CA PHE A 265 0.39 4.47 -2.28
C PHE A 265 -0.75 3.72 -1.59
N THR A 266 -1.87 3.47 -2.27
CA THR A 266 -2.99 2.70 -1.71
C THR A 266 -2.57 1.25 -1.44
N HIS A 267 -1.78 0.64 -2.35
CA HIS A 267 -1.16 -0.67 -2.17
C HIS A 267 -0.21 -0.69 -0.98
N GLU A 268 0.78 0.21 -0.93
CA GLU A 268 1.75 0.22 0.17
C GLU A 268 1.09 0.53 1.52
N LEU A 269 0.05 1.36 1.52
CA LEU A 269 -0.76 1.61 2.70
C LEU A 269 -1.50 0.33 3.16
N GLY A 270 -1.85 -0.57 2.23
CA GLY A 270 -2.34 -1.91 2.55
C GLY A 270 -1.36 -2.71 3.42
N HIS A 271 -0.07 -2.68 3.08
CA HIS A 271 0.98 -3.23 3.95
C HIS A 271 1.06 -2.50 5.29
N ALA A 272 1.05 -1.17 5.27
CA ALA A 272 1.07 -0.34 6.48
C ALA A 272 -0.18 -0.47 7.36
N ILE A 273 -1.22 -1.19 6.93
CA ILE A 273 -2.36 -1.59 7.77
C ILE A 273 -2.41 -3.10 8.04
N GLY A 274 -1.45 -3.88 7.58
CA GLY A 274 -1.29 -5.30 7.95
C GLY A 274 -1.68 -6.33 6.89
N LEU A 275 -1.99 -5.91 5.67
CA LEU A 275 -2.22 -6.83 4.55
C LEU A 275 -0.88 -7.25 3.94
N ALA A 276 -0.73 -8.53 3.64
CA ALA A 276 0.38 -9.05 2.83
C ALA A 276 -0.06 -9.17 1.36
N HIS A 277 0.89 -9.44 0.47
CA HIS A 277 0.55 -9.67 -0.93
C HIS A 277 -0.42 -10.84 -1.09
N THR A 278 -1.34 -10.73 -2.04
CA THR A 278 -2.23 -11.80 -2.48
C THR A 278 -1.82 -12.34 -3.85
N ASN A 279 -2.27 -13.55 -4.18
CA ASN A 279 -2.15 -14.13 -5.52
C ASN A 279 -3.42 -13.90 -6.38
N VAL A 280 -4.41 -13.16 -5.85
CA VAL A 280 -5.57 -12.73 -6.62
C VAL A 280 -5.11 -11.66 -7.62
N ALA A 281 -5.00 -12.06 -8.89
CA ALA A 281 -4.43 -11.26 -9.96
C ALA A 281 -4.99 -9.84 -10.07
N SER A 282 -6.29 -9.64 -9.86
CA SER A 282 -6.91 -8.32 -9.99
C SER A 282 -6.78 -7.45 -8.74
N ALA A 283 -6.50 -8.04 -7.58
CA ALA A 283 -6.53 -7.33 -6.31
C ALA A 283 -5.48 -6.24 -6.24
N LEU A 284 -5.79 -5.18 -5.49
CA LEU A 284 -4.86 -4.09 -5.20
C LEU A 284 -3.59 -4.66 -4.55
N MET A 285 -3.71 -5.59 -3.61
CA MET A 285 -2.56 -6.20 -2.92
C MET A 285 -1.89 -7.33 -3.71
N CYS A 286 -2.14 -7.50 -5.01
CA CYS A 286 -1.48 -8.55 -5.76
C CYS A 286 0.03 -8.33 -5.82
N GLY A 287 0.83 -9.34 -5.53
CA GLY A 287 2.29 -9.21 -5.62
C GLY A 287 3.02 -10.52 -5.34
N TYR A 288 4.32 -10.43 -5.05
CA TYR A 288 5.11 -11.60 -4.69
C TYR A 288 4.58 -12.23 -3.39
N VAL A 289 4.06 -13.45 -3.47
CA VAL A 289 3.57 -14.22 -2.31
C VAL A 289 4.61 -15.25 -1.87
N ASP A 290 5.16 -16.00 -2.84
CA ASP A 290 6.15 -17.05 -2.62
C ASP A 290 6.92 -17.35 -3.92
N GLY A 291 7.83 -18.33 -3.88
CA GLY A 291 8.62 -18.73 -5.06
C GLY A 291 7.80 -19.31 -6.24
N SER A 292 6.52 -19.61 -6.04
CA SER A 292 5.58 -20.09 -7.07
C SER A 292 4.70 -18.96 -7.61
N PHE A 293 4.55 -17.86 -6.89
CA PHE A 293 3.83 -16.67 -7.32
C PHE A 293 4.67 -15.42 -7.08
N ASP A 294 5.39 -15.02 -8.12
CA ASP A 294 6.32 -13.90 -8.11
C ASP A 294 5.67 -12.54 -8.43
N GLY A 295 4.33 -12.49 -8.46
CA GLY A 295 3.57 -11.32 -8.90
C GLY A 295 3.39 -11.22 -10.41
N SER A 296 3.97 -12.12 -11.21
CA SER A 296 3.90 -12.02 -12.67
C SER A 296 2.48 -12.19 -13.26
N ALA A 297 1.57 -12.77 -12.49
CA ALA A 297 0.17 -12.92 -12.85
C ALA A 297 -0.71 -11.74 -12.40
N CYS A 298 -0.15 -10.76 -11.68
CA CYS A 298 -0.89 -9.58 -11.27
C CYS A 298 -1.30 -8.76 -12.49
N ALA A 299 -2.53 -8.25 -12.48
CA ALA A 299 -3.17 -7.51 -13.54
C ALA A 299 -2.65 -6.07 -13.66
N TYR A 300 -1.34 -5.89 -13.48
CA TYR A 300 -0.65 -4.64 -13.78
C TYR A 300 -0.50 -4.40 -15.28
N ASN A 301 -0.84 -5.38 -16.11
CA ASN A 301 -0.85 -5.27 -17.56
C ASN A 301 -2.29 -5.01 -18.04
N GLY A 302 -2.45 -4.05 -18.97
CA GLY A 302 -3.71 -3.76 -19.63
C GLY A 302 -4.27 -4.93 -20.46
N PRO A 303 -5.41 -4.74 -21.15
CA PRO A 303 -6.15 -5.81 -21.85
C PRO A 303 -5.32 -6.57 -22.90
N ALA A 304 -4.18 -6.04 -23.35
CA ALA A 304 -3.12 -6.81 -23.99
C ALA A 304 -1.73 -6.50 -23.36
N PRO A 305 -0.94 -7.52 -22.98
CA PRO A 305 0.41 -7.35 -22.40
C PRO A 305 1.42 -6.61 -23.29
N SER A 306 1.09 -6.39 -24.57
CA SER A 306 1.94 -5.72 -25.56
C SER A 306 1.77 -4.21 -25.61
N ASP A 307 0.77 -3.66 -24.93
CA ASP A 307 0.24 -2.34 -25.28
C ASP A 307 0.89 -1.21 -24.45
N GLY A 308 1.77 -1.56 -23.50
CA GLY A 308 2.46 -0.59 -22.64
C GLY A 308 1.50 0.17 -21.73
N MET A 309 0.37 -0.45 -21.37
CA MET A 309 -0.67 0.12 -20.51
C MET A 309 -0.87 -0.72 -19.26
N ALA A 310 -1.35 -0.08 -18.21
CA ALA A 310 -1.83 -0.69 -16.97
C ALA A 310 -3.23 -0.16 -16.65
N PRO A 311 -4.10 -0.92 -15.97
CA PRO A 311 -5.32 -0.37 -15.42
C PRO A 311 -5.01 0.57 -14.25
N ILE A 312 -5.79 1.62 -14.10
CA ILE A 312 -5.83 2.40 -12.85
C ILE A 312 -6.39 1.49 -11.75
N ASN A 313 -5.62 1.28 -10.69
CA ASN A 313 -6.01 0.50 -9.52
C ASN A 313 -5.75 1.32 -8.25
N ARG A 314 -6.79 1.98 -7.73
CA ARG A 314 -6.73 2.94 -6.61
C ARG A 314 -7.72 2.60 -5.50
N ILE A 315 -8.60 1.63 -5.72
CA ILE A 315 -9.66 1.27 -4.79
C ILE A 315 -9.45 -0.19 -4.37
N PRO A 316 -9.48 -0.52 -3.07
CA PRO A 316 -9.40 -1.91 -2.61
C PRO A 316 -10.47 -2.79 -3.29
N ASP A 317 -10.05 -3.89 -3.89
CA ASP A 317 -10.94 -4.88 -4.50
C ASP A 317 -11.60 -5.77 -3.44
N ALA A 318 -12.52 -6.63 -3.86
CA ALA A 318 -13.25 -7.53 -2.96
C ALA A 318 -12.34 -8.38 -2.05
N ASP A 319 -11.17 -8.78 -2.55
CA ASP A 319 -10.18 -9.53 -1.76
C ASP A 319 -9.53 -8.66 -0.68
N ASP A 320 -9.09 -7.46 -1.07
CA ASP A 320 -8.46 -6.49 -0.18
C ASP A 320 -9.44 -6.02 0.91
N VAL A 321 -10.70 -5.78 0.53
CA VAL A 321 -11.80 -5.45 1.44
C VAL A 321 -12.03 -6.58 2.44
N ALA A 322 -12.05 -7.83 1.98
CA ALA A 322 -12.21 -8.98 2.87
C ALA A 322 -11.05 -9.08 3.87
N GLY A 323 -9.81 -8.84 3.43
CA GLY A 323 -8.63 -8.82 4.31
C GLY A 323 -8.68 -7.67 5.33
N ALA A 324 -9.02 -6.46 4.89
CA ALA A 324 -9.10 -5.30 5.78
C ALA A 324 -10.23 -5.45 6.81
N GLN A 325 -11.38 -6.00 6.41
CA GLN A 325 -12.49 -6.30 7.32
C GLN A 325 -12.21 -7.48 8.23
N TYR A 326 -11.41 -8.45 7.79
CA TYR A 326 -10.91 -9.51 8.66
C TYR A 326 -10.02 -8.92 9.76
N LEU A 327 -9.12 -8.01 9.43
CA LEU A 327 -8.26 -7.35 10.43
C LEU A 327 -9.06 -6.46 11.38
N TYR A 328 -9.90 -5.58 10.85
CA TYR A 328 -10.45 -4.44 11.61
C TYR A 328 -11.95 -4.51 11.88
N GLY A 329 -12.66 -5.46 11.27
CA GLY A 329 -14.12 -5.39 11.13
C GLY A 329 -14.56 -4.41 10.03
N ALA A 330 -15.80 -4.54 9.59
CA ALA A 330 -16.41 -3.61 8.63
C ALA A 330 -16.41 -2.17 9.16
N ALA A 331 -16.26 -1.19 8.27
CA ALA A 331 -16.34 0.23 8.61
C ALA A 331 -17.58 0.51 9.46
N ALA A 332 -17.39 1.28 10.55
CA ALA A 332 -18.50 1.64 11.41
C ALA A 332 -19.50 2.49 10.61
N PRO A 333 -20.81 2.20 10.66
CA PRO A 333 -21.80 3.02 9.96
C PRO A 333 -21.75 4.44 10.52
N VAL A 334 -21.38 5.41 9.67
CA VAL A 334 -21.49 6.83 10.00
C VAL A 334 -22.99 7.12 10.13
N PRO A 335 -23.50 7.58 11.30
CA PRO A 335 -24.90 7.93 11.40
C PRO A 335 -25.20 9.05 10.40
N GLU A 336 -26.07 8.79 9.43
CA GLU A 336 -26.45 9.76 8.42
C GLU A 336 -26.88 11.08 9.09
N PRO A 337 -26.61 12.26 8.50
CA PRO A 337 -26.95 13.56 9.08
C PRO A 337 -28.42 13.67 9.52
N GLU A 338 -29.32 12.95 8.82
CA GLU A 338 -30.73 12.84 9.17
C GLU A 338 -30.97 12.17 10.52
N SER A 339 -30.14 11.18 10.90
CA SER A 339 -30.21 10.51 12.20
C SER A 339 -29.88 11.48 13.35
N PHE A 340 -28.89 12.36 13.15
CA PHE A 340 -28.56 13.43 14.10
C PHE A 340 -29.65 14.50 14.15
N ALA A 341 -30.18 14.92 12.99
CA ALA A 341 -31.28 15.87 12.93
C ALA A 341 -32.54 15.34 13.63
N MET A 342 -32.86 14.07 13.45
CA MET A 342 -33.99 13.39 14.10
C MET A 342 -33.77 13.21 15.61
N LEU A 343 -32.55 12.87 16.04
CA LEU A 343 -32.19 12.81 17.46
C LEU A 343 -32.33 14.19 18.13
N LEU A 344 -31.80 15.25 17.49
CA LEU A 344 -31.91 16.62 17.99
C LEU A 344 -33.36 17.11 17.99
N ALA A 345 -34.14 16.80 16.96
CA ALA A 345 -35.57 17.10 16.92
C ALA A 345 -36.33 16.39 18.04
N GLY A 346 -36.05 15.11 18.28
CA GLY A 346 -36.63 14.33 19.38
C GLY A 346 -36.31 14.93 20.76
N LEU A 347 -35.06 15.30 21.01
CA LEU A 347 -34.64 15.98 22.24
C LEU A 347 -35.29 17.36 22.40
N GLY A 348 -35.45 18.10 21.31
CA GLY A 348 -36.15 19.39 21.29
C GLY A 348 -37.63 19.28 21.67
N VAL A 349 -38.32 18.24 21.19
CA VAL A 349 -39.72 17.95 21.57
C VAL A 349 -39.83 17.61 23.05
N ILE A 350 -38.95 16.76 23.58
CA ILE A 350 -38.92 16.38 25.00
C ILE A 350 -38.69 17.61 25.89
N ALA A 351 -37.70 18.45 25.55
CA ALA A 351 -37.43 19.69 26.26
C ALA A 351 -38.64 20.66 26.22
N GLY A 352 -39.32 20.76 25.07
CA GLY A 352 -40.55 21.54 24.90
C GLY A 352 -41.70 21.03 25.78
N VAL A 353 -41.89 19.72 25.87
CA VAL A 353 -42.92 19.09 26.72
C VAL A 353 -42.61 19.32 28.21
N ILE A 354 -41.37 19.16 28.63
CA ILE A 354 -40.94 19.42 30.01
C ILE A 354 -41.16 20.89 30.38
N ARG A 355 -40.80 21.82 29.49
CA ARG A 355 -41.01 23.26 29.69
C ARG A 355 -42.50 23.61 29.80
N ARG A 356 -43.35 23.04 28.96
CA ARG A 356 -44.81 23.25 29.02
C ARG A 356 -45.44 22.68 30.30
N ARG A 357 -44.94 21.55 30.81
CA ARG A 357 -45.43 20.96 32.07
C ARG A 357 -45.06 21.81 33.29
N ARG A 358 -43.89 22.46 33.28
CA ARG A 358 -43.46 23.37 34.35
C ARG A 358 -44.14 24.75 34.31
N ALA A 359 -44.71 25.13 33.16
CA ALA A 359 -45.36 26.43 32.96
C ALA A 359 -46.88 26.42 33.22
N ARG A 360 -47.47 25.31 33.68
CA ARG A 360 -48.87 25.31 34.13
C ARG A 360 -48.94 25.84 35.56
N PRO A 361 -49.59 27.00 35.81
CA PRO A 361 -49.89 27.43 37.17
C PRO A 361 -50.89 26.45 37.78
N GLU A 362 -50.69 26.06 39.04
CA GLU A 362 -51.74 25.38 39.81
C GLU A 362 -52.97 26.30 39.87
N ILE A 363 -54.06 25.88 39.25
CA ILE A 363 -55.37 26.50 39.43
C ILE A 363 -55.81 26.12 40.85
N ARG A 364 -55.77 27.09 41.77
CA ARG A 364 -56.46 27.04 43.07
C ARG A 364 -57.93 27.41 42.91
#